data_AF-A0A7S0U2W0-F1
#
_entry.id   AF-A0A7S0U2W0-F1
#
_cell.length_a   1.000
_cell.length_b   1.000
_cell.length_c   1.000
_cell.angle_alpha   90.00
_cell.angle_beta   90.00
_cell.angle_gamma   90.00
#
_symmetry.space_group_name_H-M   'P 1'
#
loop_
_entity.id
_entity.type
_entity.pdbx_description
1 polymer ?
#
loop_
_entity_poly.entity_id
_entity_poly.type
_entity_poly.pdbx_seq_one_letter_code
_entity_poly.pdbx_strand_id
1 'polypeptide(L)'
;MLPPRSYLEAVGSSRVEQGPSGRQIRIVNLKVNVNLISSTVEEIEGRRQQLMISQCENTTYEVKSKLDDIVESERVKEMLVHNPIDEDEENHIRLKDSIVEECEKILDKYKEYPPEWFNDDWQNAAAASQLMRLEGMAMAKFEHWVEGNGR
;
A
#
# COMPACT_ATOMS: atom_id res chain seq x y z
N MET A 1 3.55 -20.93 27.20
CA MET A 1 2.85 -22.00 26.45
C MET A 1 3.49 -22.07 25.07
N LEU A 2 3.78 -23.26 24.53
CA LEU A 2 4.32 -23.40 23.17
C LEU A 2 3.18 -23.22 22.13
N PRO A 3 3.45 -22.60 20.96
CA PRO A 3 2.47 -22.48 19.89
C PRO A 3 1.93 -23.83 19.41
N PRO A 4 0.69 -23.91 18.89
CA PRO A 4 0.15 -25.13 18.28
C PRO A 4 1.11 -25.70 17.23
N ARG A 5 1.26 -27.04 17.19
CA ARG A 5 2.23 -27.77 16.33
C ARG A 5 3.72 -27.53 16.62
N SER A 6 4.07 -26.84 17.70
CA SER A 6 5.43 -26.89 18.24
C SER A 6 5.66 -28.22 18.94
N TYR A 7 6.86 -28.79 18.81
CA TYR A 7 7.22 -30.05 19.46
C TYR A 7 8.62 -29.99 20.05
N LEU A 8 8.83 -30.88 21.02
CA LEU A 8 10.06 -30.95 21.78
C LEU A 8 10.61 -32.36 21.58
N GLU A 9 11.82 -32.44 21.01
CA GLU A 9 12.49 -33.69 20.69
C GLU A 9 13.69 -33.89 21.62
N ALA A 10 13.84 -35.11 22.16
CA ALA A 10 15.06 -35.48 22.85
C ALA A 10 16.15 -35.70 21.80
N VAL A 11 17.27 -34.99 21.93
CA VAL A 11 18.39 -35.06 20.99
C VAL A 11 19.62 -35.59 21.68
N GLY A 12 20.26 -36.57 21.08
CA GLY A 12 21.47 -37.19 21.63
C GLY A 12 21.19 -38.09 22.84
N SER A 13 22.25 -38.53 23.50
CA SER A 13 22.19 -39.44 24.64
C SER A 13 21.86 -38.70 25.93
N SER A 14 20.97 -39.30 26.75
CA SER A 14 20.76 -38.86 28.13
C SER A 14 21.92 -39.32 29.00
N ARG A 15 22.34 -38.50 29.95
CA ARG A 15 23.35 -38.87 30.97
C ARG A 15 22.79 -38.72 32.38
N VAL A 16 23.42 -39.39 33.33
CA VAL A 16 23.07 -39.31 34.75
C VAL A 16 24.26 -38.73 35.50
N GLU A 17 24.02 -37.69 36.28
CA GLU A 17 25.01 -37.03 37.12
C GLU A 17 24.60 -37.17 38.59
N GLN A 18 25.56 -37.25 39.51
CA GLN A 18 25.27 -37.16 40.93
C GLN A 18 25.16 -35.68 41.33
N GLY A 19 23.99 -35.29 41.82
CA GLY A 19 23.77 -33.97 42.36
C GLY A 19 24.51 -33.75 43.69
N PRO A 20 24.62 -32.50 44.15
CA PRO A 20 25.36 -32.14 45.38
C PRO A 20 24.84 -32.81 46.67
N SER A 21 23.61 -33.33 46.64
CA SER A 21 22.97 -34.04 47.75
C SER A 21 23.07 -35.57 47.66
N GLY A 22 23.89 -36.09 46.74
CA GLY A 22 24.04 -37.54 46.49
C GLY A 22 22.90 -38.18 45.69
N ARG A 23 21.89 -37.39 45.29
CA ARG A 23 20.78 -37.85 44.44
C ARG A 23 21.20 -37.90 42.97
N GLN A 24 20.76 -38.93 42.24
CA GLN A 24 20.98 -39.01 40.80
C GLN A 24 20.07 -38.02 40.05
N ILE A 25 20.66 -37.25 39.14
CA ILE A 25 19.98 -36.30 38.25
C ILE A 25 20.14 -36.83 36.83
N ARG A 26 19.04 -37.11 36.13
CA ARG A 26 19.06 -37.46 34.72
C ARG A 26 18.99 -36.20 33.87
N ILE A 27 20.01 -35.97 33.05
CA ILE A 27 20.09 -34.88 32.09
C ILE A 27 19.72 -35.42 30.72
N VAL A 28 18.67 -34.84 30.13
CA VAL A 28 18.21 -35.14 28.77
C VAL A 28 18.38 -33.87 27.96
N ASN A 29 19.15 -33.94 26.87
CA ASN A 29 19.27 -32.83 25.95
C ASN A 29 18.01 -32.77 25.09
N LEU A 30 17.43 -31.58 24.98
CA LEU A 30 16.17 -31.34 24.31
C LEU A 30 16.38 -30.27 23.24
N LYS A 31 15.78 -30.48 22.07
CA LYS A 31 15.68 -29.47 21.02
C LYS A 31 14.22 -29.11 20.87
N VAL A 32 13.95 -27.81 20.89
CA VAL A 32 12.61 -27.27 20.74
C VAL A 32 12.48 -26.82 19.29
N ASN A 33 11.48 -27.36 18.58
CA ASN A 33 11.05 -26.82 17.31
C ASN A 33 9.80 -25.97 17.55
N VAL A 34 9.97 -24.67 17.45
CA VAL A 34 8.86 -23.72 17.56
C VAL A 34 8.39 -23.39 16.16
N ASN A 35 7.22 -23.92 15.79
CA ASN A 35 6.60 -23.63 14.51
C ASN A 35 5.89 -22.26 14.59
N LEU A 36 6.69 -21.20 14.57
CA LEU A 36 6.21 -19.83 14.52
C LEU A 36 5.83 -19.51 13.08
N ILE A 37 4.54 -19.60 12.75
CA ILE A 37 3.95 -18.89 11.61
C ILE A 37 3.74 -17.43 12.02
N SER A 38 4.76 -16.79 12.57
CA SER A 38 4.75 -15.37 12.87
C SER A 38 5.63 -14.69 11.83
N SER A 39 5.08 -13.68 11.16
CA SER A 39 5.86 -12.84 10.28
C SER A 39 7.11 -12.31 10.98
N THR A 40 8.21 -12.16 10.25
CA THR A 40 9.41 -11.52 10.80
C THR A 40 9.10 -10.06 11.15
N VAL A 41 9.93 -9.44 12.00
CA VAL A 41 9.78 -8.01 12.32
C VAL A 41 9.82 -7.17 11.03
N GLU A 42 10.75 -7.49 10.12
CA GLU A 42 10.86 -6.84 8.81
C GLU A 42 9.60 -7.01 7.96
N GLU A 43 8.99 -8.21 7.96
CA GLU A 43 7.74 -8.47 7.24
C GLU A 43 6.55 -7.70 7.84
N ILE A 44 6.54 -7.45 9.14
CA ILE A 44 5.51 -6.65 9.81
C ILE A 44 5.72 -5.16 9.49
N GLU A 45 6.96 -4.69 9.58
CA GLU A 45 7.34 -3.30 9.31
C GLU A 45 7.11 -2.91 7.85
N GLY A 46 7.42 -3.81 6.90
CA GLY A 46 7.17 -3.59 5.46
C GLY A 46 5.70 -3.65 5.06
N ARG A 47 4.83 -4.25 5.88
CA ARG A 47 3.42 -4.47 5.51
C ARG A 47 2.64 -3.17 5.37
N ARG A 48 2.89 -2.16 6.21
CA ARG A 48 2.20 -0.87 6.12
C ARG A 48 2.56 -0.12 4.84
N GLN A 49 3.85 -0.11 4.49
CA GLN A 49 4.33 0.44 3.22
C GLN A 49 3.67 -0.26 2.02
N GLN A 50 3.73 -1.61 1.98
CA GLN A 50 3.14 -2.39 0.89
C GLN A 50 1.64 -2.10 0.74
N LEU A 51 0.90 -2.02 1.84
CA LEU A 51 -0.52 -1.70 1.82
C LEU A 51 -0.78 -0.29 1.26
N MET A 52 -0.04 0.71 1.73
CA MET A 52 -0.21 2.10 1.29
C MET A 52 0.13 2.27 -0.20
N ILE A 53 1.24 1.68 -0.67
CA ILE A 53 1.63 1.70 -2.08
C ILE A 53 0.55 1.01 -2.92
N SER A 54 0.11 -0.18 -2.54
CA SER A 54 -0.93 -0.90 -3.27
C SER A 54 -2.26 -0.13 -3.34
N GLN A 55 -2.66 0.52 -2.24
CA GLN A 55 -3.85 1.37 -2.25
C GLN A 55 -3.67 2.56 -3.20
N CYS A 56 -2.49 3.20 -3.20
CA CYS A 56 -2.19 4.31 -4.09
C CYS A 56 -2.16 3.91 -5.57
N GLU A 57 -1.62 2.74 -5.89
CA GLU A 57 -1.65 2.17 -7.24
C GLU A 57 -3.09 1.96 -7.71
N ASN A 58 -3.92 1.35 -6.87
CA ASN A 58 -5.32 1.12 -7.19
C ASN A 58 -6.09 2.43 -7.40
N THR A 59 -5.93 3.41 -6.50
CA THR A 59 -6.60 4.71 -6.65
C THR A 59 -6.13 5.45 -7.91
N THR A 60 -4.83 5.38 -8.24
CA THR A 60 -4.30 6.00 -9.47
C THR A 60 -4.90 5.35 -10.71
N TYR A 61 -5.01 4.02 -10.73
CA TYR A 61 -5.66 3.28 -11.80
C TYR A 61 -7.16 3.63 -11.93
N GLU A 62 -7.88 3.72 -10.81
CA GLU A 62 -9.29 4.10 -10.80
C GLU A 62 -9.50 5.53 -11.34
N VAL A 63 -8.64 6.47 -10.94
CA VAL A 63 -8.65 7.85 -11.46
C VAL A 63 -8.46 7.84 -12.98
N LYS A 64 -7.45 7.12 -13.46
CA LYS A 64 -7.18 7.01 -14.90
C LYS A 64 -8.39 6.46 -15.65
N SER A 65 -8.94 5.33 -15.19
CA SER A 65 -10.11 4.71 -15.81
C SER A 65 -11.31 5.66 -15.84
N LYS A 66 -11.60 6.35 -14.74
CA LYS A 66 -12.73 7.29 -14.67
C LYS A 66 -12.53 8.49 -15.59
N LEU A 67 -11.31 9.02 -15.69
CA LEU A 67 -11.05 10.13 -16.60
C LEU A 67 -11.11 9.69 -18.06
N ASP A 68 -10.66 8.47 -18.40
CA ASP A 68 -10.83 7.91 -19.73
C ASP A 68 -12.34 7.82 -20.09
N ASP A 69 -13.18 7.34 -19.17
CA ASP A 69 -14.64 7.29 -19.36
C ASP A 69 -15.26 8.69 -19.55
N ILE A 70 -14.81 9.70 -18.79
CA ILE A 70 -15.31 11.07 -18.88
C ILE A 70 -14.88 11.71 -20.21
N VAL A 71 -13.62 11.54 -20.62
CA VAL A 71 -13.10 12.06 -21.89
C VAL A 71 -13.87 11.51 -23.07
N GLU A 72 -14.26 10.23 -23.04
CA GLU A 72 -15.05 9.60 -24.10
C GLU A 72 -16.55 9.91 -24.03
N SER A 73 -17.01 10.56 -22.95
CA SER A 73 -18.43 10.84 -22.72
C SER A 73 -19.01 11.83 -23.74
N GLU A 74 -20.31 11.66 -24.04
CA GLU A 74 -21.03 12.55 -24.96
C GLU A 74 -21.01 14.01 -24.47
N ARG A 75 -21.05 14.22 -23.14
CA ARG A 75 -20.98 15.54 -22.53
C ARG A 75 -19.71 16.31 -22.93
N VAL A 76 -18.55 15.65 -22.92
CA VAL A 76 -17.28 16.29 -23.30
C VAL A 76 -17.25 16.54 -24.80
N LYS A 77 -17.76 15.60 -25.61
CA LYS A 77 -17.87 15.78 -27.07
C LYS A 77 -18.75 16.97 -27.43
N GLU A 78 -19.93 17.09 -26.81
CA GLU A 78 -20.85 18.22 -27.00
C GLU A 78 -20.19 19.54 -26.58
N MET A 79 -19.49 19.57 -25.45
CA MET A 79 -18.76 20.75 -24.98
C MET A 79 -17.69 21.19 -26.00
N LEU A 80 -16.91 20.26 -26.55
CA LEU A 80 -15.89 20.54 -27.56
C LEU A 80 -16.48 21.11 -28.86
N VAL A 81 -17.67 20.66 -29.26
CA VAL A 81 -18.38 21.19 -30.43
C VAL A 81 -18.82 22.65 -30.20
N HIS A 82 -19.25 22.98 -28.97
CA HIS A 82 -19.78 24.30 -28.64
C HIS A 82 -18.71 25.32 -28.23
N ASN A 83 -17.51 24.88 -27.84
CA ASN A 83 -16.38 25.74 -27.51
C ASN A 83 -15.13 25.41 -28.35
N PRO A 84 -15.14 25.73 -29.66
CA PRO A 84 -14.01 25.49 -30.57
C PRO A 84 -12.82 26.45 -30.35
N ILE A 85 -12.80 27.23 -29.26
CA ILE A 85 -11.77 28.24 -28.97
C ILE A 85 -10.48 27.59 -28.41
N ASP A 86 -10.51 26.32 -28.03
CA ASP A 86 -9.28 25.57 -27.82
C ASP A 86 -8.62 25.31 -29.20
N GLU A 87 -7.63 26.14 -29.56
CA GLU A 87 -6.78 26.00 -30.76
C GLU A 87 -6.05 24.64 -30.83
N ASP A 88 -6.21 23.78 -29.82
CA ASP A 88 -5.61 22.45 -29.68
C ASP A 88 -6.72 21.43 -29.39
N GLU A 89 -7.11 20.63 -30.40
CA GLU A 89 -8.19 19.63 -30.34
C GLU A 89 -8.00 18.59 -29.21
N GLU A 90 -6.83 18.54 -28.57
CA GLU A 90 -6.43 17.56 -27.56
C GLU A 90 -6.33 18.11 -26.13
N ASN A 91 -6.78 19.34 -25.84
CA ASN A 91 -6.62 19.94 -24.49
C ASN A 91 -7.24 19.10 -23.36
N HIS A 92 -8.36 18.44 -23.61
CA HIS A 92 -8.99 17.52 -22.67
C HIS A 92 -8.15 16.26 -22.39
N ILE A 93 -7.46 15.75 -23.41
CA ILE A 93 -6.54 14.60 -23.29
C ILE A 93 -5.31 15.02 -22.48
N ARG A 94 -4.73 16.19 -22.78
CA ARG A 94 -3.58 16.73 -22.02
C ARG A 94 -3.93 17.01 -20.57
N LEU A 95 -5.13 17.53 -20.29
CA LEU A 95 -5.59 17.74 -18.93
C LEU A 95 -5.73 16.42 -18.18
N LYS A 96 -6.34 15.40 -18.80
CA LYS A 96 -6.40 14.05 -18.24
C LYS A 96 -4.99 13.56 -17.91
N ASP A 97 -4.09 13.58 -18.89
CA ASP A 97 -2.73 13.05 -18.74
C ASP A 97 -1.97 13.78 -17.64
N SER A 98 -2.13 15.11 -17.54
CA SER A 98 -1.55 15.90 -16.46
C SER A 98 -2.10 15.52 -15.08
N ILE A 99 -3.40 15.22 -14.95
CA ILE A 99 -4.00 14.79 -13.68
C ILE A 99 -3.48 13.39 -13.30
N VAL A 100 -3.39 12.47 -14.28
CA VAL A 100 -2.84 11.13 -14.04
C VAL A 100 -1.36 11.22 -13.63
N GLU A 101 -0.56 12.05 -14.30
CA GLU A 101 0.84 12.26 -13.97
C GLU A 101 1.02 12.82 -12.54
N GLU A 102 0.13 13.70 -12.07
CA GLU A 102 0.14 14.16 -10.68
C GLU A 102 -0.12 13.02 -9.68
N CYS A 103 -1.06 12.12 -9.98
CA CYS A 103 -1.32 10.94 -9.16
C CYS A 103 -0.11 9.99 -9.14
N GLU A 104 0.51 9.75 -10.30
CA GLU A 104 1.72 8.94 -10.43
C GLU A 104 2.90 9.54 -9.65
N LYS A 105 3.08 10.86 -9.66
CA LYS A 105 4.09 11.54 -8.84
C LYS A 105 3.90 11.31 -7.34
N ILE A 106 2.67 11.24 -6.86
CA ILE A 106 2.38 10.91 -5.45
C ILE A 106 2.77 9.46 -5.16
N LEU A 107 2.40 8.54 -6.05
CA LEU A 107 2.76 7.14 -5.95
C LEU A 107 4.27 6.92 -5.92
N ASP A 108 5.00 7.54 -6.85
CA ASP A 108 6.46 7.44 -6.94
C ASP A 108 7.11 7.97 -5.66
N LYS A 109 6.62 9.10 -5.15
CA LYS A 109 7.07 9.64 -3.86
C LYS A 109 6.85 8.65 -2.71
N TYR A 110 5.73 7.91 -2.69
CA TYR A 110 5.50 6.87 -1.68
C TYR A 110 6.40 5.64 -1.85
N LYS A 111 6.79 5.30 -3.08
CA LYS A 111 7.75 4.21 -3.36
C LYS A 111 9.16 4.55 -2.88
N GLU A 112 9.52 5.84 -2.83
CA GLU A 112 10.82 6.30 -2.33
C GLU A 112 10.93 6.29 -0.80
N TYR A 113 9.80 6.33 -0.07
CA TYR A 113 9.83 6.33 1.39
C TYR A 113 10.19 4.96 1.96
N PRO A 114 11.03 4.90 3.02
CA PRO A 114 11.39 3.65 3.66
C PRO A 114 10.25 3.15 4.58
N PRO A 115 10.20 1.84 4.94
CA PRO A 115 9.14 1.27 5.78
C PRO A 115 8.90 2.03 7.09
N GLU A 116 9.95 2.55 7.72
CA GLU A 116 9.90 3.29 8.99
C GLU A 116 9.04 4.55 8.89
N TRP A 117 8.99 5.18 7.72
CA TRP A 117 8.14 6.35 7.47
C TRP A 117 6.65 5.98 7.56
N PHE A 118 6.26 4.82 7.05
CA PHE A 118 4.87 4.33 7.14
C PHE A 118 4.51 3.75 8.50
N ASN A 119 5.51 3.45 9.33
CA ASN A 119 5.30 2.99 10.70
C ASN A 119 5.11 4.14 11.69
N ASP A 120 5.42 5.39 11.32
CA ASP A 120 4.99 6.58 12.05
C ASP A 120 3.48 6.81 11.84
N ASP A 121 2.71 6.79 12.93
CA ASP A 121 1.25 6.85 12.87
C ASP A 121 0.74 8.19 12.32
N TRP A 122 1.46 9.30 12.57
CA TRP A 122 1.06 10.61 12.05
C TRP A 122 1.31 10.71 10.55
N GLN A 123 2.48 10.26 10.07
CA GLN A 123 2.81 10.20 8.64
C GLN A 123 1.86 9.28 7.89
N ASN A 124 1.59 8.09 8.42
CA ASN A 124 0.67 7.13 7.83
C ASN A 124 -0.77 7.67 7.78
N ALA A 125 -1.24 8.32 8.85
CA ALA A 125 -2.57 8.93 8.85
C ALA A 125 -2.68 10.09 7.85
N ALA A 126 -1.63 10.91 7.72
CA ALA A 126 -1.57 11.98 6.73
C ALA A 126 -1.59 11.41 5.30
N ALA A 127 -0.80 10.38 5.03
CA ALA A 127 -0.75 9.69 3.74
C ALA A 127 -2.10 9.06 3.38
N ALA A 128 -2.74 8.38 4.32
CA ALA A 128 -4.08 7.81 4.15
C ALA A 128 -5.12 8.90 3.84
N SER A 129 -5.08 10.03 4.56
CA SER A 129 -6.00 11.13 4.32
C SER A 129 -5.77 11.80 2.96
N GLN A 130 -4.52 11.90 2.49
CA GLN A 130 -4.22 12.38 1.14
C GLN A 130 -4.80 11.41 0.10
N LEU A 131 -4.62 10.10 0.32
CA LEU A 131 -5.11 9.07 -0.59
C LEU A 131 -6.64 9.10 -0.74
N MET A 132 -7.36 9.20 0.38
CA MET A 132 -8.83 9.29 0.40
C MET A 132 -9.38 10.48 -0.39
N ARG A 133 -8.58 11.53 -0.58
CA ARG A 133 -8.97 12.75 -1.30
C ARG A 133 -8.48 12.76 -2.74
N LEU A 134 -7.52 11.91 -3.09
CA LEU A 134 -6.84 11.95 -4.38
C LEU A 134 -7.82 11.80 -5.54
N GLU A 135 -8.69 10.78 -5.47
CA GLU A 135 -9.70 10.55 -6.50
C GLU A 135 -10.64 11.75 -6.64
N GLY A 136 -11.23 12.22 -5.53
CA GLY A 136 -12.17 13.34 -5.56
C GLY A 136 -11.54 14.62 -6.09
N MET A 137 -10.27 14.89 -5.75
CA MET A 137 -9.53 16.03 -6.29
C MET A 137 -9.26 15.90 -7.78
N ALA A 138 -8.84 14.72 -8.24
CA ALA A 138 -8.60 14.45 -9.65
C ALA A 138 -9.87 14.65 -10.49
N MET A 139 -11.00 14.09 -10.04
CA MET A 139 -12.29 14.27 -10.71
C MET A 139 -12.74 15.73 -10.69
N ALA A 140 -12.63 16.41 -9.54
CA ALA A 140 -13.05 17.80 -9.41
C ALA A 140 -12.25 18.75 -10.32
N LYS A 141 -10.95 18.49 -10.53
CA LYS A 141 -10.13 19.27 -11.49
C LYS A 141 -10.67 19.16 -12.91
N PHE A 142 -11.01 17.95 -13.35
CA PHE A 142 -11.53 17.73 -14.69
C PHE A 142 -12.95 18.30 -14.84
N GLU A 143 -13.84 18.07 -13.87
CA GLU A 143 -15.19 18.64 -13.87
C GLU A 143 -15.17 20.17 -13.93
N HIS A 144 -14.27 20.81 -13.17
CA HIS A 144 -14.14 22.27 -13.20
C HIS A 144 -13.77 22.79 -14.60
N TRP A 145 -12.94 22.07 -15.33
CA TRP A 145 -12.60 22.39 -16.71
C TRP A 145 -13.81 22.23 -17.65
N VAL A 146 -14.56 21.13 -17.53
CA VAL A 146 -15.78 20.91 -18.32
C VAL A 146 -16.83 22.01 -18.06
N GLU A 147 -17.04 22.38 -16.80
CA GLU A 147 -17.98 23.45 -16.43
C GLU A 147 -17.50 24.84 -16.86
N GLY A 148 -16.20 25.10 -16.78
CA GLY A 148 -15.58 26.37 -17.17
C GLY A 148 -15.63 26.62 -18.67
N ASN A 149 -15.44 25.57 -19.46
CA ASN A 149 -15.55 25.57 -20.93
C ASN A 149 -16.96 25.21 -21.44
N GLY A 150 -17.94 25.08 -20.57
CA GLY A 150 -19.35 24.86 -20.94
C GLY A 150 -20.22 26.14 -20.90
N ARG A 151 -19.64 27.29 -20.56
CA ARG A 151 -20.29 28.61 -20.53
C ARG A 151 -19.86 29.47 -21.70
#